data_AF-A0A956ERJ9-F1
#
_entry.id   AF-A0A956ERJ9-F1
#
_cell.length_a   1.000
_cell.length_b   1.000
_cell.length_c   1.000
_cell.angle_alpha   90.00
_cell.angle_beta   90.00
_cell.angle_gamma   90.00
#
_symmetry.space_group_name_H-M   'P 1'
#
loop_
_entity.id
_entity.type
_entity.pdbx_description
1 polymer ?
#
loop_
_entity_poly.entity_id
_entity_poly.type
_entity_poly.pdbx_seq_one_letter_code
_entity_poly.pdbx_strand_id
1 'polypeptide(L)'
;FPRFLELEKYLELISNRGTIRPDEQFEGALRDAIDQMWTSSGQVPDCDRIMGCLKRAIFLMYPEERALELEERLRIGEGLVKTVFIHAFMDVHTFEVDRIKKCCTHYALPDGRLMPGCAYNNLYRQKDERFAGPVGKAQIWGAKSEEPA
;
A
#
# COMPACT_ATOMS: atom_id res chain seq x y z
N PHE A 1 8.88 -11.68 -4.04
CA PHE A 1 8.97 -11.74 -2.58
C PHE A 1 8.58 -13.13 -2.04
N PRO A 2 7.36 -13.68 -2.18
CA PRO A 2 7.02 -14.98 -1.57
C PRO A 2 7.61 -16.22 -2.26
N ARG A 3 8.42 -16.06 -3.32
CA ARG A 3 9.06 -17.18 -4.03
C ARG A 3 10.43 -17.57 -3.46
N PHE A 4 11.01 -16.72 -2.62
CA PHE A 4 12.37 -16.88 -2.10
C PHE A 4 12.52 -16.38 -0.66
N LEU A 5 11.40 -16.06 0.00
CA LEU A 5 11.32 -15.71 1.41
C LEU A 5 10.26 -16.60 2.04
N GLU A 6 10.55 -17.11 3.23
CA GLU A 6 9.58 -17.83 4.05
C GLU A 6 8.33 -16.97 4.28
N LEU A 7 7.15 -17.56 4.12
CA LEU A 7 5.88 -16.85 4.17
C LEU A 7 5.69 -16.13 5.51
N GLU A 8 6.06 -16.78 6.61
CA GLU A 8 5.93 -16.24 7.96
C GLU A 8 6.76 -14.96 8.14
N LYS A 9 8.05 -15.00 7.74
CA LYS A 9 8.93 -13.82 7.74
C LYS A 9 8.36 -12.70 6.87
N TYR A 10 7.83 -13.04 5.71
CA TYR A 10 7.20 -12.05 4.83
C TYR A 10 5.96 -11.40 5.48
N LEU A 11 5.08 -12.19 6.10
CA LEU A 11 3.88 -11.70 6.78
C LEU A 11 4.21 -10.80 7.97
N GLU A 12 5.26 -11.11 8.73
CA GLU A 12 5.73 -10.27 9.84
C GLU A 12 6.18 -8.89 9.36
N LEU A 13 6.97 -8.83 8.27
CA LEU A 13 7.48 -7.57 7.72
C LEU A 13 6.37 -6.59 7.30
N ILE A 14 5.23 -7.12 6.87
CA ILE A 14 4.07 -6.32 6.41
C ILE A 14 2.98 -6.18 7.48
N SER A 15 3.10 -6.87 8.62
CA SER A 15 2.05 -6.88 9.65
C SER A 15 1.81 -5.49 10.22
N ASN A 16 0.53 -5.09 10.27
CA ASN A 16 0.07 -3.77 10.72
C ASN A 16 0.72 -2.58 9.98
N ARG A 17 1.19 -2.79 8.74
CA ARG A 17 1.85 -1.76 7.93
C ARG A 17 1.23 -1.73 6.53
N GLY A 18 1.10 -0.54 5.95
CA GLY A 18 0.65 -0.39 4.56
C GLY A 18 1.78 -0.68 3.57
N THR A 19 3.01 -0.30 3.92
CA THR A 19 4.19 -0.48 3.09
C THR A 19 5.29 -1.18 3.89
N ILE A 20 6.21 -1.83 3.19
CA ILE A 20 7.41 -2.38 3.82
C ILE A 20 8.24 -1.22 4.36
N ARG A 21 8.53 -1.26 5.66
CA ARG A 21 9.39 -0.29 6.33
C ARG A 21 10.83 -0.79 6.28
N PRO A 22 11.81 0.01 5.81
CA PRO A 22 13.21 -0.38 5.75
C PRO A 22 13.91 -0.16 7.10
N ASP A 23 13.48 -0.93 8.10
CA ASP A 23 14.09 -1.03 9.43
C ASP A 23 15.13 -2.17 9.49
N GLU A 24 15.76 -2.37 10.64
CA GLU A 24 16.79 -3.41 10.80
C GLU A 24 16.22 -4.83 10.55
N GLN A 25 14.93 -5.04 10.86
CA GLN A 25 14.26 -6.32 10.58
C GLN A 25 14.18 -6.58 9.08
N PHE A 26 13.86 -5.55 8.28
CA PHE A 26 13.86 -5.67 6.83
C PHE A 26 15.26 -5.89 6.26
N GLU A 27 16.29 -5.23 6.81
CA GLU A 27 17.68 -5.51 6.43
C GLU A 27 18.05 -6.97 6.65
N GLY A 28 17.78 -7.50 7.85
CA GLY A 28 18.04 -8.90 8.19
C GLY A 28 17.34 -9.86 7.24
N ALA A 29 16.07 -9.59 6.91
CA ALA A 29 15.33 -10.41 5.96
C ALA A 29 15.91 -10.39 4.54
N LEU A 30 16.46 -9.25 4.09
CA LEU A 30 17.14 -9.17 2.79
C LEU A 30 18.45 -9.96 2.79
N ARG A 31 19.23 -9.90 3.87
CA ARG A 31 20.48 -10.67 4.03
C ARG A 31 20.21 -12.17 4.06
N ASP A 32 19.24 -12.60 4.86
CA ASP A 32 18.78 -14.00 4.90
C ASP A 32 18.35 -14.50 3.51
N ALA A 33 17.60 -13.69 2.75
CA ALA A 33 17.17 -14.06 1.41
C ALA A 33 18.35 -14.19 0.43
N ILE A 34 19.37 -13.33 0.55
CA ILE A 34 20.60 -13.43 -0.24
C ILE A 34 21.34 -14.73 0.10
N ASP A 35 21.51 -15.04 1.38
CA ASP A 35 22.22 -16.24 1.82
C ASP A 35 21.48 -17.52 1.36
N GLN A 36 20.16 -17.56 1.52
CA GLN A 36 19.33 -18.67 1.03
C GLN A 36 19.43 -18.84 -0.48
N MET A 37 19.35 -17.76 -1.26
CA MET A 37 19.49 -17.84 -2.72
C MET A 37 20.89 -18.29 -3.14
N TRP A 38 21.92 -17.91 -2.41
CA TRP A 38 23.29 -18.37 -2.68
C TRP A 38 23.42 -19.88 -2.43
N THR A 39 22.87 -20.39 -1.33
CA THR A 39 22.89 -21.83 -1.01
C THR A 39 22.02 -22.67 -1.96
N SER A 40 20.94 -22.11 -2.49
CA SER A 40 19.99 -22.78 -3.39
C SER A 40 20.28 -22.53 -4.88
N SER A 41 21.52 -22.17 -5.22
CA SER A 41 21.90 -21.76 -6.57
C SER A 41 21.51 -22.80 -7.63
N GLY A 42 20.85 -22.35 -8.70
CA GLY A 42 20.35 -23.19 -9.79
C GLY A 42 18.93 -23.75 -9.63
N GLN A 43 18.31 -23.65 -8.45
CA GLN A 43 16.93 -24.10 -8.22
C GLN A 43 15.88 -23.01 -8.52
N VAL A 44 16.29 -21.74 -8.49
CA VAL A 44 15.39 -20.58 -8.66
C VAL A 44 15.59 -19.96 -10.06
N PRO A 45 14.53 -19.85 -10.88
CA PRO A 45 14.58 -19.11 -12.13
C PRO A 45 15.02 -17.64 -11.92
N ASP A 46 15.78 -17.08 -12.86
CA ASP A 46 16.29 -15.70 -12.82
C ASP A 46 17.14 -15.34 -11.58
N CYS A 47 17.81 -16.33 -10.96
CA CYS A 47 18.59 -16.15 -9.72
C CYS A 47 19.53 -14.95 -9.75
N ASP A 48 20.33 -14.79 -10.82
CA ASP A 48 21.28 -13.68 -10.94
C ASP A 48 20.61 -12.30 -10.95
N ARG A 49 19.45 -12.20 -11.62
CA ARG A 49 18.68 -10.95 -11.70
C ARG A 49 18.08 -10.60 -10.34
N ILE A 50 17.52 -11.59 -9.64
CA ILE A 50 16.96 -11.40 -8.30
C ILE A 50 18.08 -11.02 -7.32
N MET A 51 19.23 -11.70 -7.38
CA MET A 51 20.40 -11.42 -6.55
C MET A 51 20.92 -10.00 -6.77
N GLY A 52 20.99 -9.55 -8.04
CA GLY A 52 21.35 -8.17 -8.37
C GLY A 52 20.38 -7.15 -7.76
N CYS A 53 19.07 -7.42 -7.80
CA CYS A 53 18.06 -6.55 -7.18
C CYS A 53 18.19 -6.50 -5.65
N LEU A 54 18.38 -7.64 -4.98
CA LEU A 54 18.52 -7.69 -3.51
C LEU A 54 19.80 -6.98 -3.05
N LYS A 55 20.94 -7.25 -3.71
CA LYS A 55 22.21 -6.57 -3.42
C LYS A 55 22.11 -5.06 -3.62
N ARG A 56 21.47 -4.62 -4.72
CA ARG A 56 21.23 -3.19 -4.97
C ARG A 56 20.36 -2.57 -3.88
N ALA A 57 19.34 -3.27 -3.39
CA ALA A 57 18.50 -2.78 -2.31
C ALA A 57 19.31 -2.58 -1.02
N ILE A 58 20.13 -3.57 -0.62
CA ILE A 58 20.99 -3.45 0.56
C ILE A 58 21.96 -2.27 0.43
N PHE A 59 22.70 -2.22 -0.70
CA PHE A 59 23.71 -1.19 -0.91
C PHE A 59 23.14 0.23 -0.85
N LEU A 60 21.91 0.44 -1.34
CA LEU A 60 21.29 1.76 -1.35
C LEU A 60 20.62 2.11 -0.02
N MET A 61 19.94 1.17 0.64
CA MET A 61 19.16 1.47 1.86
C MET A 61 19.98 1.32 3.15
N TYR A 62 21.06 0.52 3.12
CA TYR A 62 21.90 0.23 4.28
C TYR A 62 23.39 0.35 3.92
N PRO A 63 23.87 1.54 3.51
CA PRO A 63 25.28 1.75 3.20
C PRO A 63 26.15 1.61 4.45
N GLU A 64 27.36 1.05 4.30
CA GLU A 64 28.28 0.82 5.42
C GLU A 64 28.98 2.12 5.87
N GLU A 65 29.12 3.08 4.95
CA GLU A 65 29.86 4.33 5.19
C GLU A 65 29.05 5.36 5.97
N ARG A 66 27.70 5.24 5.97
CA ARG A 66 26.83 6.16 6.70
C ARG A 66 25.52 5.51 7.13
N ALA A 67 25.04 5.87 8.32
CA ALA A 67 23.66 5.58 8.70
C ALA A 67 22.71 6.54 7.96
N LEU A 68 21.65 5.98 7.37
CA LEU A 68 20.56 6.75 6.77
C LEU A 68 19.42 6.91 7.77
N GLU A 69 18.83 8.10 7.80
CA GLU A 69 17.56 8.30 8.48
C GLU A 69 16.46 7.47 7.82
N LEU A 70 15.47 7.03 8.60
CA LEU A 70 14.42 6.14 8.11
C LEU A 70 13.67 6.73 6.90
N GLU A 71 13.41 8.04 6.91
CA GLU A 71 12.71 8.70 5.80
C GLU A 71 13.51 8.64 4.49
N GLU A 72 14.84 8.79 4.56
CA GLU A 72 15.72 8.66 3.40
C GLU A 72 15.69 7.21 2.87
N ARG A 73 15.74 6.22 3.77
CA ARG A 73 15.59 4.81 3.38
C ARG A 73 14.25 4.51 2.73
N LEU A 74 13.15 5.07 3.27
CA LEU A 74 11.81 4.91 2.71
C LEU A 74 11.73 5.44 1.28
N ARG A 75 12.27 6.64 1.02
CA ARG A 75 12.30 7.24 -0.33
C ARG A 75 13.08 6.37 -1.32
N ILE A 76 14.22 5.82 -0.88
CA ILE A 76 15.00 4.88 -1.70
C ILE A 76 14.15 3.64 -1.98
N GLY A 77 13.54 3.04 -0.95
CA GLY A 77 12.70 1.85 -1.07
C GLY A 77 11.51 2.04 -2.01
N GLU A 78 10.83 3.18 -1.97
CA GLU A 78 9.75 3.55 -2.89
C GLU A 78 10.20 3.61 -4.35
N GLY A 79 11.47 3.99 -4.61
CA GLY A 79 12.07 3.95 -5.94
C GLY A 79 12.46 2.55 -6.41
N LEU A 80 12.56 1.57 -5.51
CA LEU A 80 12.95 0.19 -5.81
C LEU A 80 11.76 -0.77 -5.93
N VAL A 81 10.67 -0.49 -5.20
CA VAL A 81 9.55 -1.41 -5.02
C VAL A 81 8.26 -0.79 -5.56
N LYS A 82 7.61 -1.50 -6.47
CA LYS A 82 6.25 -1.19 -6.90
C LYS A 82 5.24 -1.94 -6.03
N THR A 83 4.52 -1.20 -5.18
CA THR A 83 3.45 -1.78 -4.35
C THR A 83 2.10 -1.61 -5.02
N VAL A 84 1.33 -2.70 -5.10
CA VAL A 84 -0.05 -2.70 -5.63
C VAL A 84 -0.99 -3.04 -4.48
N PHE A 85 -1.91 -2.14 -4.17
CA PHE A 85 -2.92 -2.33 -3.14
C PHE A 85 -4.22 -2.80 -3.78
N ILE A 86 -4.77 -3.91 -3.29
CA ILE A 86 -6.10 -4.39 -3.67
C ILE A 86 -6.99 -4.27 -2.43
N HIS A 87 -8.04 -3.47 -2.54
CA HIS A 87 -8.97 -3.23 -1.43
C HIS A 87 -10.40 -3.50 -1.89
N ALA A 88 -11.09 -4.41 -1.20
CA ALA A 88 -12.51 -4.68 -1.47
C ALA A 88 -13.38 -3.71 -0.66
N PHE A 89 -13.99 -2.71 -1.30
CA PHE A 89 -14.93 -1.83 -0.60
C PHE A 89 -16.17 -2.62 -0.14
N MET A 90 -16.76 -2.21 0.98
CA MET A 90 -17.99 -2.82 1.51
C MET A 90 -19.23 -2.10 0.99
N ASP A 91 -20.28 -2.87 0.77
CA ASP A 91 -21.63 -2.41 0.43
C ASP A 91 -22.63 -2.80 1.54
N VAL A 92 -23.92 -2.60 1.28
CA VAL A 92 -25.00 -2.89 2.22
C VAL A 92 -25.14 -4.38 2.58
N HIS A 93 -24.63 -5.29 1.76
CA HIS A 93 -24.71 -6.74 1.97
C HIS A 93 -23.41 -7.31 2.58
N THR A 94 -22.30 -6.59 2.47
CA THR A 94 -20.96 -7.01 2.93
C THR A 94 -20.42 -6.13 4.07
N PHE A 95 -21.30 -5.35 4.70
CA PHE A 95 -20.92 -4.38 5.71
C PHE A 95 -20.50 -5.03 7.03
N GLU A 96 -19.24 -4.87 7.40
CA GLU A 96 -18.67 -5.42 8.65
C GLU A 96 -18.16 -4.31 9.56
N VAL A 97 -18.74 -4.20 10.76
CA VAL A 97 -18.42 -3.13 11.72
C VAL A 97 -16.98 -3.24 12.25
N ASP A 98 -16.46 -4.44 12.45
CA ASP A 98 -15.09 -4.62 12.94
C ASP A 98 -14.04 -4.17 11.93
N ARG A 99 -14.32 -4.35 10.63
CA ARG A 99 -13.44 -3.89 9.55
C ARG A 99 -13.38 -2.36 9.48
N ILE A 100 -14.45 -1.66 9.87
CA ILE A 100 -14.50 -0.19 9.91
C ILE A 100 -13.53 0.38 10.93
N LYS A 101 -13.37 -0.28 12.09
CA LYS A 101 -12.48 0.16 13.18
C LYS A 101 -11.01 0.25 12.76
N LYS A 102 -10.62 -0.49 11.71
CA LYS A 102 -9.25 -0.51 11.15
C LYS A 102 -9.22 -0.10 9.67
N CYS A 103 -10.20 0.67 9.20
CA CYS A 103 -10.22 1.11 7.81
C CYS A 103 -9.00 2.01 7.54
N CYS A 104 -8.34 1.84 6.39
CA CYS A 104 -7.24 2.71 5.97
C CYS A 104 -7.69 3.83 5.01
N THR A 105 -8.91 3.75 4.48
CA THR A 105 -9.46 4.69 3.50
C THR A 105 -10.52 5.56 4.14
N HIS A 106 -10.22 6.85 4.31
CA HIS A 106 -11.09 7.81 4.99
C HIS A 106 -11.44 8.99 4.08
N TYR A 107 -12.64 9.53 4.29
CA TYR A 107 -12.99 10.86 3.80
C TYR A 107 -12.67 11.90 4.87
N ALA A 108 -11.98 12.96 4.47
CA ALA A 108 -11.88 14.17 5.25
C ALA A 108 -13.19 14.95 5.10
N LEU A 109 -13.92 15.10 6.20
CA LEU A 109 -15.16 15.86 6.24
C LEU A 109 -14.87 17.36 6.49
N PRO A 110 -15.78 18.28 6.08
CA PRO A 110 -15.57 19.72 6.25
C PRO A 110 -15.43 20.18 7.70
N ASP A 111 -15.96 19.41 8.64
CA ASP A 111 -15.82 19.64 10.09
C ASP A 111 -14.50 19.10 10.68
N GLY A 112 -13.59 18.64 9.82
CA GLY A 112 -12.27 18.14 10.21
C GLY A 112 -12.25 16.68 10.66
N ARG A 113 -13.39 15.98 10.68
CA ARG A 113 -13.43 14.55 11.04
C ARG A 113 -12.93 13.68 9.89
N LEU A 114 -12.23 12.59 10.24
CA LEU A 114 -11.89 11.51 9.30
C LEU A 114 -12.94 10.40 9.43
N MET A 115 -13.73 10.19 8.38
CA MET A 115 -14.79 9.18 8.38
C MET A 115 -14.38 7.99 7.50
N PRO A 116 -14.43 6.73 8.00
CA PRO A 116 -14.17 5.56 7.16
C PRO A 116 -15.06 5.52 5.93
N GLY A 117 -14.46 5.33 4.75
CA GLY A 117 -15.15 5.54 3.48
C GLY A 117 -16.39 4.65 3.29
N CYS A 118 -16.26 3.36 3.59
CA CYS A 118 -17.38 2.42 3.48
C CYS A 118 -18.51 2.74 4.48
N ALA A 119 -18.16 3.17 5.70
CA ALA A 119 -19.13 3.59 6.70
C ALA A 119 -19.91 4.82 6.21
N TYR A 120 -19.18 5.83 5.71
CA TYR A 120 -19.77 7.03 5.14
C TYR A 120 -20.73 6.69 3.98
N ASN A 121 -20.25 5.92 3.00
CA ASN A 121 -21.00 5.64 1.78
C ASN A 121 -22.29 4.85 2.04
N ASN A 122 -22.26 3.89 2.95
CA ASN A 122 -23.42 3.03 3.22
C ASN A 122 -24.39 3.64 4.24
N LEU A 123 -23.91 4.40 5.24
CA LEU A 123 -24.75 4.82 6.38
C LEU A 123 -25.06 6.32 6.44
N TYR A 124 -24.18 7.17 5.91
CA TYR A 124 -24.23 8.62 6.17
C TYR A 124 -24.38 9.48 4.91
N ARG A 125 -23.86 9.03 3.77
CA ARG A 125 -23.86 9.80 2.51
C ARG A 125 -25.25 10.25 2.09
N GLN A 126 -26.27 9.42 2.30
CA GLN A 126 -27.67 9.72 1.97
C GLN A 126 -28.31 10.79 2.87
N LYS A 127 -27.67 11.12 4.01
CA LYS A 127 -28.11 12.15 4.96
C LYS A 127 -27.27 13.43 4.84
N ASP A 128 -26.21 13.40 4.04
CA ASP A 128 -25.31 14.53 3.86
C ASP A 128 -25.86 15.42 2.74
N GLU A 129 -26.29 16.64 3.05
CA GLU A 129 -26.92 17.57 2.10
C GLU A 129 -26.07 17.84 0.84
N ARG A 130 -24.74 17.67 0.92
CA ARG A 130 -23.84 17.81 -0.24
C ARG A 130 -24.06 16.72 -1.30
N PHE A 131 -24.64 15.59 -0.89
CA PHE A 131 -24.90 14.42 -1.74
C PHE A 131 -26.37 13.99 -1.74
N ALA A 132 -27.13 14.36 -0.72
CA ALA A 132 -28.55 14.14 -0.54
C ALA A 132 -29.35 15.29 -1.17
N GLY A 133 -29.16 15.50 -2.47
CA GLY A 133 -29.97 16.40 -3.28
C GLY A 133 -30.88 15.63 -4.24
N PRO A 134 -31.71 16.31 -5.04
CA PRO A 134 -32.30 15.70 -6.22
C PRO A 134 -31.19 15.06 -7.06
N VAL A 135 -31.43 13.86 -7.61
CA VAL A 135 -30.46 13.21 -8.50
C VAL A 135 -30.24 14.13 -9.70
N GLY A 136 -29.17 14.93 -9.64
CA GLY A 136 -28.74 15.75 -10.75
C GLY A 136 -28.25 14.86 -11.89
N LYS A 137 -28.23 15.38 -13.11
CA LYS A 137 -27.47 14.74 -14.19
C LYS A 137 -26.00 14.77 -13.79
N ALA A 138 -25.35 13.60 -13.75
CA ALA A 138 -23.92 13.51 -13.52
C ALA A 138 -23.19 14.36 -14.59
N GLN A 139 -22.45 15.38 -14.15
CA GLN A 139 -21.64 16.16 -15.07
C GLN A 139 -20.51 15.27 -15.58
N ILE A 140 -20.51 15.00 -16.88
CA ILE A 140 -19.43 14.28 -17.54
C ILE A 140 -18.30 15.29 -17.76
N TRP A 141 -17.20 15.12 -17.04
CA TRP A 141 -16.01 15.95 -17.22
C TRP A 141 -15.54 15.90 -18.68
N GLY A 142 -15.51 17.05 -19.37
CA GLY A 142 -15.17 17.16 -20.78
C GLY A 142 -16.36 17.14 -21.75
N ALA A 143 -17.60 16.99 -21.28
CA ALA A 143 -18.78 17.25 -22.11
C ALA A 143 -18.87 18.76 -22.38
N LYS A 144 -19.05 19.13 -23.66
CA LYS A 144 -19.33 20.52 -24.03
C LYS A 144 -20.63 20.95 -23.35
N SER A 145 -20.60 22.09 -22.66
CA SER A 145 -21.82 22.72 -22.18
C SER A 145 -22.69 23.04 -23.38
N GLU A 146 -23.89 22.47 -23.43
CA GLU A 146 -24.96 23.03 -24.26
C GLU A 146 -25.38 24.33 -23.58
N GLU A 147 -24.76 25.45 -23.98
CA GLU A 147 -25.28 26.77 -23.66
C GLU A 147 -26.64 26.93 -24.33
N PRO A 148 -27.68 27.38 -23.61
CA PRO A 148 -28.97 27.62 -24.21
C PRO A 148 -28.86 28.83 -25.16
N ALA A 149 -29.37 28.64 -26.38
CA ALA A 149 -29.48 29.67 -27.41
C ALA A 149 -30.44 30.81 -27.02
#